data_AF-A0A4Q5SC27-F1
#
_entry.id   AF-A0A4Q5SC27-F1
#
_cell.length_a   1.000
_cell.length_b   1.000
_cell.length_c   1.000
_cell.angle_alpha   90.00
_cell.angle_beta   90.00
_cell.angle_gamma   90.00
#
_symmetry.space_group_name_H-M   'P 1'
#
loop_
_entity.id
_entity.type
_entity.pdbx_description
1 polymer ?
#
loop_
_entity_poly.entity_id
_entity_poly.type
_entity_poly.pdbx_seq_one_letter_code
_entity_poly.pdbx_strand_id
1 'polypeptide(L)' 'MMFLKGFFKHPVMVGAIASSSQRLVRHMLSRVEWDKCELFVEYGPGVGTFTRPILERLKPDAKLIVIDT' A
#
# COMPACT_ATOMS: atom_id res chain seq x y z
N MET A 1 -18.15 6.44 -4.64
CA MET A 1 -18.13 5.26 -5.54
C MET A 1 -17.61 5.67 -6.94
N MET A 2 -16.32 6.02 -7.08
CA MET A 2 -15.77 6.43 -8.40
C MET A 2 -14.25 6.20 -8.52
N PHE A 3 -13.76 5.00 -8.21
CA PHE A 3 -12.32 4.67 -8.38
C PHE A 3 -12.05 3.24 -8.89
N LEU A 4 -13.08 2.50 -9.33
CA LEU A 4 -12.95 1.07 -9.67
C LEU A 4 -12.66 0.81 -11.17
N LYS A 5 -12.82 1.80 -12.07
CA LYS A 5 -12.87 1.56 -13.53
C LYS A 5 -11.55 1.71 -14.30
N GLY A 6 -10.52 2.34 -13.73
CA GLY A 6 -9.27 2.62 -14.45
C GLY A 6 -8.21 1.51 -14.40
N PHE A 7 -8.31 0.57 -13.47
CA PHE A 7 -7.17 -0.24 -12.99
C PHE A 7 -6.84 -1.49 -13.85
N PHE A 8 -7.63 -1.80 -14.87
CA PHE A 8 -7.54 -3.09 -15.58
C PHE A 8 -6.60 -3.14 -16.79
N LYS A 9 -5.93 -2.04 -17.18
CA LYS A 9 -5.37 -1.96 -18.54
C LYS A 9 -3.92 -2.43 -18.76
N HIS A 10 -2.94 -2.24 -17.87
CA HIS A 10 -1.54 -2.62 -18.20
C HIS A 10 -0.69 -3.03 -16.97
N PRO A 11 -0.57 -4.33 -16.61
CA PRO A 11 0.14 -4.79 -15.41
C PRO A 11 1.50 -5.43 -15.76
N VAL A 12 2.40 -4.70 -16.42
CA VAL A 12 3.73 -5.24 -16.79
C VAL A 12 4.77 -4.15 -16.58
N MET A 13 5.38 -4.09 -15.39
CA MET A 13 6.80 -3.66 -15.20
C MET A 13 7.31 -3.63 -13.75
N VAL A 14 6.54 -4.07 -12.74
CA VAL A 14 7.09 -4.53 -11.44
C VAL A 14 6.19 -5.65 -10.92
N GLY A 15 6.76 -6.82 -10.61
CA GLY A 15 6.01 -8.04 -10.29
C GLY A 15 4.95 -7.87 -9.20
N ALA A 16 3.73 -8.34 -9.49
CA ALA A 16 2.63 -8.62 -8.56
C ALA A 16 1.65 -7.48 -8.15
N ILE A 17 1.45 -6.43 -8.96
CA ILE A 17 0.30 -5.51 -8.81
C ILE A 17 -0.91 -6.04 -9.60
N ALA A 18 -1.39 -7.25 -9.26
CA ALA A 18 -2.68 -7.75 -9.69
C ALA A 18 -3.52 -7.95 -8.44
N SER A 19 -4.29 -6.92 -8.06
CA SER A 19 -5.29 -6.96 -6.97
C SER A 19 -4.88 -7.86 -5.79
N SER A 20 -3.85 -7.46 -5.03
CA SER A 20 -3.46 -8.24 -3.86
C SER A 20 -4.69 -8.39 -2.96
N SER A 21 -5.14 -9.63 -2.75
CA SER A 21 -6.25 -9.88 -1.82
C SER A 21 -5.91 -9.23 -0.48
N GLN A 22 -6.91 -8.75 0.27
CA GLN A 22 -6.61 -8.15 1.56
C GLN A 22 -5.82 -9.09 2.49
N ARG A 23 -5.94 -10.41 2.29
CA ARG A 23 -5.15 -11.42 2.99
C ARG A 23 -3.66 -11.30 2.65
N LEU A 24 -3.31 -11.14 1.38
CA LEU A 24 -1.93 -10.95 0.94
C LEU A 24 -1.36 -9.63 1.48
N VAL A 25 -2.12 -8.53 1.37
CA VAL A 25 -1.71 -7.23 1.92
C VAL A 25 -1.43 -7.34 3.41
N ARG A 26 -2.34 -7.94 4.19
CA ARG A 26 -2.12 -8.17 5.62
C ARG A 26 -0.92 -9.06 5.92
N HIS A 27 -0.68 -10.11 5.12
CA HIS A 27 0.46 -11.00 5.30
C HIS A 27 1.80 -10.30 4.99
N MET A 28 1.83 -9.41 4.00
CA MET A 28 3.01 -8.60 3.71
C MET A 28 3.28 -7.60 4.85
N LEU A 29 2.24 -6.88 5.27
CA LEU A 29 2.31 -5.89 6.34
C LEU A 29 2.53 -6.49 7.72
N SER A 30 2.27 -7.78 7.94
CA SER A 30 2.51 -8.43 9.24
C SER A 30 3.99 -8.62 9.57
N ARG A 31 4.90 -8.41 8.60
CA ARG A 31 6.35 -8.53 8.81
C ARG A 31 7.00 -7.22 9.29
N VAL A 32 6.23 -6.14 9.39
CA VAL A 32 6.72 -4.82 9.77
C VAL A 32 6.64 -4.67 11.29
N GLU A 33 7.73 -4.22 11.91
CA GLU A 33 7.77 -3.81 13.33
C GLU A 33 7.18 -2.39 13.45
N TRP A 34 5.85 -2.30 13.54
CA TRP A 34 5.11 -1.03 13.53
C TRP A 34 5.44 -0.09 14.69
N ASP A 35 5.83 -0.64 15.84
CA ASP A 35 6.27 0.11 17.02
C ASP A 35 7.59 0.88 16.79
N LYS A 36 8.44 0.37 15.90
CA LYS A 36 9.74 0.95 15.52
C LYS A 36 9.71 1.68 14.18
N CYS A 37 8.61 1.59 13.44
CA CYS A 37 8.48 2.22 12.13
C CYS A 37 8.19 3.72 12.27
N GLU A 38 9.22 4.55 12.10
CA GLU A 38 9.08 6.03 12.11
C GLU A 38 8.80 6.61 10.72
N LEU A 39 9.20 5.90 9.66
CA LEU A 39 9.01 6.29 8.28
C LEU A 39 8.65 5.05 7.43
N PHE A 40 7.53 5.13 6.72
CA PHE A 40 7.10 4.15 5.74
C PHE A 40 7.03 4.80 4.36
N VAL A 41 7.51 4.12 3.32
CA VAL A 41 7.48 4.62 1.94
C VAL A 41 6.62 3.70 1.08
N GLU A 42 5.61 4.26 0.42
CA GLU A 42 4.76 3.59 -0.56
C GLU A 42 5.08 4.14 -1.96
N TYR A 43 5.56 3.26 -2.84
CA TYR A 43 5.80 3.57 -4.25
C TYR A 43 4.59 3.13 -5.08
N GLY A 44 3.93 4.08 -5.73
CA GLY A 44 2.73 3.83 -6.54
C GLY A 44 1.52 3.46 -5.67
N PRO A 45 0.89 4.41 -4.96
CA PRO A 45 -0.27 4.13 -4.10
C PRO A 45 -1.45 3.55 -4.86
N GLY A 46 -1.53 3.80 -6.18
CA GLY A 46 -2.60 3.35 -7.05
C GLY A 46 -3.96 3.75 -6.48
N VAL A 47 -4.80 2.75 -6.18
CA VAL A 47 -6.14 2.95 -5.60
C VAL A 47 -6.18 2.89 -4.06
N GLY A 48 -5.01 2.90 -3.40
CA GLY A 48 -4.89 2.89 -1.94
C GLY A 48 -5.01 1.50 -1.29
N THR A 49 -4.73 0.43 -2.04
CA THR A 49 -4.79 -0.96 -1.54
C THR A 49 -3.83 -1.19 -0.37
N PHE A 50 -2.67 -0.54 -0.36
CA PHE A 50 -1.69 -0.61 0.72
C PHE A 50 -1.76 0.62 1.64
N THR A 51 -1.96 1.82 1.09
CA THR A 51 -2.03 3.09 1.82
C THR A 51 -2.90 3.03 3.08
N ARG A 52 -4.15 2.57 2.96
CA ARG A 52 -5.08 2.57 4.10
C ARG A 52 -4.68 1.57 5.19
N PRO A 53 -4.40 0.29 4.88
CA PRO A 53 -3.85 -0.63 5.87
C PRO A 53 -2.54 -0.18 6.54
N ILE A 54 -1.70 0.58 5.84
CA ILE A 54 -0.49 1.17 6.42
C ILE A 54 -0.87 2.25 7.44
N LEU A 55 -1.71 3.21 7.07
CA LEU A 55 -2.17 4.28 7.96
C LEU A 55 -2.89 3.76 9.22
N GLU A 56 -3.62 2.65 9.11
CA GLU A 56 -4.29 2.00 10.25
C GLU A 56 -3.31 1.38 11.27
N ARG A 57 -2.04 1.15 10.88
CA ARG A 57 -1.01 0.53 11.73
C ARG A 57 0.13 1.47 12.10
N LEU A 58 0.31 2.53 11.33
CA LEU A 58 1.36 3.52 11.56
C LEU A 58 1.14 4.20 12.91
N LYS A 59 2.24 4.50 13.61
CA LYS A 59 2.15 5.29 14.84
C LYS A 59 1.72 6.73 14.51
N PRO A 60 1.06 7.43 15.46
CA PRO A 60 0.62 8.81 15.25
C PRO A 60 1.74 9.81 14.91
N ASP A 61 2.97 9.54 15.36
CA ASP A 61 4.17 10.35 15.16
C ASP A 61 5.01 9.90 13.95
N ALA A 62 4.68 8.76 13.36
CA ALA A 62 5.36 8.23 12.18
C ALA A 62 4.87 8.90 10.90
N LYS A 63 5.69 8.82 9.84
CA LYS A 63 5.40 9.44 8.54
C LYS A 63 5.19 8.39 7.47
N LEU A 64 4.20 8.62 6.61
CA LEU A 64 4.02 7.88 5.36
C LEU A 64 4.39 8.80 4.20
N ILE A 65 5.40 8.43 3.43
CA ILE A 65 5.73 9.08 2.15
C ILE A 65 5.14 8.25 1.03
N VAL A 66 4.35 8.90 0.19
CA VAL A 66 3.74 8.28 -0.98
C VAL A 66 4.35 8.93 -2.22
N ILE A 67 4.91 8.12 -3.10
CA ILE A 67 5.53 8.57 -4.35
C ILE A 67 4.71 8.01 -5.51
N ASP A 68 4.12 8.92 -6.29
CA ASP A 68 3.38 8.59 -7.52
C ASP A 68 4.05 9.33 -8.70
N THR A 69 3.98 8.76 -9.89
CA THR A 69 4.56 9.33 -11.13
C THR A 69 3.46 9.66 -12.13
#